data_AF-A0A366I1D4-F1
#
_entry.id   AF-A0A366I1D4-F1
#
_cell.length_a   1.000
_cell.length_b   1.000
_cell.length_c   1.000
_cell.angle_alpha   90.00
_cell.angle_beta   90.00
_cell.angle_gamma   90.00
#
_symmetry.space_group_name_H-M   'P 1'
#
loop_
_entity.id
_entity.type
_entity.pdbx_description
1 polymer ?
#
loop_
_entity_poly.entity_id
_entity_poly.type
_entity_poly.pdbx_seq_one_letter_code
_entity_poly.pdbx_strand_id
1 'polypeptide(L)'
;MAQQRATEKTARSPEKCFKSVALDWHQNNRIWSENHAVRLLASMNNHIFPVLGHLSITELKTHHFTALLKGTEAKGLLEVASRTRQHLCNIIRHAVHQGLIEITRY
;
A
#
# COMPACT_ATOMS: atom_id res chain seq x y z
N MET A 1 -22.89 19.14 -7.73
CA MET A 1 -21.48 19.23 -7.30
C MET A 1 -21.44 19.21 -5.79
N ALA A 2 -21.10 18.08 -5.18
CA ALA A 2 -20.93 17.99 -3.72
C ALA A 2 -20.18 16.70 -3.34
N GLN A 3 -18.90 16.59 -3.71
CA GLN A 3 -18.01 15.66 -3.00
C GLN A 3 -17.48 16.39 -1.76
N GLN A 4 -18.33 16.34 -0.75
CA GLN A 4 -18.05 16.34 0.69
C GLN A 4 -16.71 16.96 1.12
N ARG A 5 -16.76 18.25 1.46
CA ARG A 5 -15.89 18.84 2.48
C ARG A 5 -16.37 18.37 3.87
N ALA A 6 -15.58 17.54 4.53
CA ALA A 6 -15.64 17.28 5.97
C ALA A 6 -14.24 16.81 6.43
N THR A 7 -13.40 17.75 6.84
CA THR A 7 -13.06 17.98 8.25
C THR A 7 -12.29 16.83 8.90
N GLU A 8 -10.97 17.05 8.96
CA GLU A 8 -10.17 16.93 10.18
C GLU A 8 -10.88 16.30 11.38
N LYS A 9 -10.80 14.98 11.50
CA LYS A 9 -10.72 14.32 12.80
C LYS A 9 -9.72 13.19 12.71
N THR A 10 -8.58 13.41 13.35
CA THR A 10 -7.93 12.44 14.21
C THR A 10 -8.92 11.35 14.64
N ALA A 11 -8.92 10.26 13.91
CA ALA A 11 -9.28 8.98 14.43
C ALA A 11 -8.23 8.07 13.84
N ARG A 12 -7.40 7.56 14.73
CA ARG A 12 -6.49 6.45 14.53
C ARG A 12 -7.32 5.20 14.26
N SER A 13 -8.20 5.26 13.27
CA SER A 13 -9.02 4.15 12.81
C SER A 13 -8.07 3.23 12.06
N PRO A 14 -7.86 1.99 12.52
CA PRO A 14 -6.97 1.04 11.86
C PRO A 14 -7.37 0.83 10.39
N GLU A 15 -8.61 1.16 10.03
CA GLU A 15 -9.22 1.09 8.70
C GLU A 15 -8.48 1.90 7.63
N LYS A 16 -7.79 3.00 7.98
CA LYS A 16 -7.05 3.85 7.01
C LYS A 16 -5.54 3.61 6.99
N CYS A 17 -5.03 2.63 7.73
CA CYS A 17 -3.61 2.29 7.67
C CYS A 17 -3.30 1.48 6.40
N PHE A 18 -2.10 1.66 5.85
CA PHE A 18 -1.62 0.87 4.72
C PHE A 18 -1.72 -0.63 4.99
N LYS A 19 -1.45 -1.06 6.23
CA LYS A 19 -1.58 -2.45 6.65
C LYS A 19 -2.99 -3.01 6.44
N SER A 20 -4.05 -2.26 6.79
CA SER A 20 -5.42 -2.74 6.63
C SER A 20 -5.82 -2.85 5.16
N VAL A 21 -5.48 -1.84 4.35
CA VAL A 21 -5.75 -1.88 2.91
C VAL A 21 -4.97 -2.99 2.21
N ALA A 22 -3.71 -3.21 2.61
CA ALA A 22 -2.90 -4.30 2.06
C ALA A 22 -3.49 -5.67 2.41
N LEU A 23 -4.04 -5.84 3.63
CA LEU A 23 -4.73 -7.06 4.04
C LEU A 23 -6.05 -7.25 3.28
N ASP A 24 -6.83 -6.19 3.11
CA ASP A 24 -8.09 -6.24 2.35
C ASP A 24 -7.84 -6.58 0.88
N TRP A 25 -6.86 -5.91 0.25
CA TRP A 25 -6.43 -6.22 -1.11
C TRP A 25 -5.88 -7.65 -1.26
N HIS A 26 -5.17 -8.15 -0.24
CA HIS A 26 -4.66 -9.51 -0.20
C HIS A 26 -5.80 -10.53 -0.11
N GLN A 27 -6.81 -10.28 0.73
CA GLN A 27 -8.00 -11.12 0.85
C GLN A 27 -8.87 -11.07 -0.42
N ASN A 28 -8.96 -9.92 -1.07
CA ASN A 28 -9.73 -9.74 -2.29
C ASN A 28 -9.02 -10.34 -3.54
N ASN A 29 -7.70 -10.54 -3.48
CA ASN A 29 -6.95 -11.26 -4.50
C ASN A 29 -7.07 -12.78 -4.36
N ARG A 30 -8.13 -13.34 -4.94
CA ARG A 30 -8.32 -14.81 -5.04
C ARG A 30 -7.44 -15.50 -6.08
N ILE A 31 -6.56 -14.75 -6.74
CA ILE A 31 -5.68 -15.27 -7.82
C ILE A 31 -4.54 -16.10 -7.24
N TRP A 32 -4.16 -15.88 -5.98
CA TRP A 32 -3.04 -16.57 -5.35
C TRP A 32 -3.50 -17.72 -4.47
N SER A 33 -2.84 -18.88 -4.60
CA SER A 33 -2.97 -19.97 -3.64
C SER A 33 -2.51 -19.52 -2.25
N GLU A 34 -3.08 -20.10 -1.19
CA GLU A 34 -2.81 -19.73 0.21
C GLU A 34 -1.32 -19.63 0.53
N ASN A 35 -0.51 -20.62 0.12
CA ASN A 35 0.94 -20.60 0.33
C ASN A 35 1.63 -19.41 -0.36
N HIS A 36 1.22 -19.08 -1.57
CA HIS A 36 1.80 -17.98 -2.35
C HIS A 36 1.39 -16.63 -1.74
N ALA A 37 0.13 -16.52 -1.32
CA ALA A 37 -0.41 -15.36 -0.65
C ALA A 37 0.32 -15.11 0.69
N VAL A 38 0.53 -16.14 1.53
CA VAL A 38 1.24 -16.04 2.81
C VAL A 38 2.69 -15.64 2.62
N ARG A 39 3.41 -16.26 1.67
CA ARG A 39 4.81 -15.91 1.34
C ARG A 39 4.91 -14.45 0.92
N LEU A 40 3.98 -13.99 0.08
CA LEU A 40 3.97 -12.61 -0.36
C LEU A 40 3.69 -11.65 0.81
N LEU A 41 2.69 -11.95 1.63
CA LEU A 41 2.36 -11.14 2.80
C LEU A 41 3.53 -11.07 3.79
N ALA A 42 4.24 -12.18 4.01
CA ALA A 42 5.43 -12.21 4.87
C ALA A 42 6.56 -11.33 4.32
N SER A 43 6.80 -11.37 3.00
CA SER A 43 7.77 -10.48 2.34
C SER A 43 7.36 -9.01 2.47
N MET A 44 6.07 -8.70 2.24
CA MET A 44 5.54 -7.36 2.47
C MET A 44 5.68 -6.94 3.93
N ASN A 45 5.45 -7.85 4.88
CA ASN A 45 5.60 -7.57 6.30
C ASN A 45 7.04 -7.29 6.72
N ASN A 46 8.01 -7.97 6.11
CA ASN A 46 9.42 -7.77 6.44
C ASN A 46 10.04 -6.54 5.75
N HIS A 47 9.61 -6.21 4.53
CA HIS A 47 10.22 -5.13 3.74
C HIS A 47 9.38 -3.86 3.70
N ILE A 48 8.06 -3.98 3.61
CA ILE A 48 7.13 -2.87 3.33
C ILE A 48 6.52 -2.34 4.63
N PHE A 49 6.01 -3.22 5.51
CA PHE A 49 5.37 -2.77 6.76
C PHE A 49 6.28 -2.02 7.75
N PRO A 50 7.59 -2.32 7.94
CA PRO A 50 8.41 -1.48 8.82
C PRO A 50 8.59 -0.06 8.29
N VAL A 51 8.50 0.14 6.97
CA VAL A 51 8.68 1.46 6.32
C VAL A 51 7.34 2.20 6.16
N LEU A 52 6.28 1.47 5.82
CA LEU A 52 4.99 2.02 5.37
C LEU A 52 3.79 1.55 6.19
N GLY A 53 3.92 0.46 6.94
CA GLY A 53 2.79 -0.22 7.59
C GLY A 53 2.18 0.56 8.75
N HIS A 54 2.96 1.40 9.42
CA HIS A 54 2.48 2.34 10.44
C HIS A 54 1.93 3.64 9.87
N LEU A 55 2.18 3.93 8.59
CA LEU A 55 1.73 5.16 7.96
C LEU A 55 0.27 5.05 7.50
N SER A 56 -0.44 6.16 7.62
CA SER A 56 -1.78 6.32 7.05
C SER A 56 -1.68 6.24 5.53
N ILE A 57 -2.61 5.56 4.87
CA ILE A 57 -2.57 5.44 3.41
C ILE A 57 -2.76 6.79 2.70
N THR A 58 -3.32 7.77 3.40
CA THR A 58 -3.43 9.18 3.01
C THR A 58 -2.12 9.96 3.14
N GLU A 59 -1.21 9.54 4.01
CA GLU A 59 0.11 10.15 4.21
C GLU A 59 1.18 9.52 3.32
N LEU A 60 0.89 8.34 2.77
CA LEU A 60 1.74 7.63 1.84
C LEU A 60 1.90 8.40 0.53
N LYS A 61 3.04 9.09 0.44
CA LYS A 61 3.49 9.80 -0.75
C LYS A 61 4.42 8.96 -1.61
N THR A 62 4.48 9.31 -2.90
CA THR A 62 5.34 8.69 -3.91
C THR A 62 6.80 8.52 -3.46
N HIS A 63 7.32 9.49 -2.71
CA HIS A 63 8.71 9.47 -2.24
C HIS A 63 9.03 8.28 -1.31
N HIS A 64 8.08 7.80 -0.50
CA HIS A 64 8.33 6.65 0.36
C HIS A 64 8.45 5.35 -0.46
N PHE A 65 7.65 5.20 -1.52
CA PHE A 65 7.80 4.08 -2.45
C PHE A 65 9.14 4.15 -3.17
N THR A 66 9.53 5.33 -3.65
CA THR A 66 10.83 5.52 -4.31
C THR A 66 11.99 5.16 -3.38
N ALA A 67 11.94 5.55 -2.10
CA ALA A 67 12.97 5.18 -1.12
C ALA A 67 13.07 3.66 -0.91
N LEU A 68 11.92 2.98 -0.79
CA LEU A 68 11.85 1.53 -0.65
C LEU A 68 12.40 0.80 -1.89
N LEU A 69 11.99 1.24 -3.08
CA LEU A 69 12.43 0.68 -4.35
C LEU A 69 13.93 0.87 -4.53
N LYS A 70 14.43 2.09 -4.29
CA LYS A 70 15.86 2.41 -4.40
C LYS A 70 16.71 1.58 -3.45
N GLY A 71 16.23 1.31 -2.23
CA GLY A 71 16.90 0.39 -1.30
C GLY A 71 16.91 -1.08 -1.75
N THR A 72 15.91 -1.50 -2.51
CA THR A 72 15.82 -2.84 -3.11
C THR A 72 16.71 -2.95 -4.36
N GLU A 73 16.71 -1.91 -5.20
CA GLU A 73 17.57 -1.77 -6.38
C GLU A 73 19.05 -1.73 -5.99
N ALA A 74 19.40 -1.02 -4.92
CA ALA A 74 20.77 -0.96 -4.38
C ALA A 74 21.31 -2.33 -3.95
N LYS A 75 20.44 -3.30 -3.65
CA LYS A 75 20.80 -4.68 -3.34
C LYS A 75 20.95 -5.57 -4.59
N GLY A 76 20.79 -5.01 -5.79
CA GLY A 76 20.80 -5.75 -7.05
C GLY A 76 19.50 -6.51 -7.34
N LEU A 77 18.44 -6.29 -6.55
CA LEU A 77 17.17 -7.03 -6.65
C LEU A 77 16.16 -6.29 -7.55
N LEU A 78 16.54 -6.00 -8.80
CA LEU A 78 15.72 -5.20 -9.73
C LEU A 78 14.35 -5.83 -10.01
N GLU A 79 14.29 -7.16 -10.15
CA GLU A 79 13.03 -7.88 -10.36
C GLU A 79 12.09 -7.77 -9.15
N VAL A 80 12.65 -7.84 -7.94
CA VAL A 80 11.89 -7.70 -6.69
C VAL A 80 11.37 -6.27 -6.55
N ALA A 81 12.17 -5.26 -6.88
CA ALA A 81 11.74 -3.87 -6.88
C ALA A 81 10.55 -3.66 -7.85
N SER A 82 10.66 -4.16 -9.08
CA SER A 82 9.60 -4.03 -10.08
C SER A 82 8.30 -4.70 -9.64
N ARG A 83 8.37 -5.93 -9.11
CA ARG A 83 7.21 -6.65 -8.55
C ARG A 83 6.60 -5.91 -7.35
N THR A 84 7.45 -5.41 -6.45
CA THR A 84 7.01 -4.63 -5.29
C THR A 84 6.28 -3.36 -5.71
N ARG A 85 6.80 -2.64 -6.73
CA ARG A 85 6.15 -1.46 -7.32
C ARG A 85 4.77 -1.79 -7.88
N GLN A 86 4.64 -2.90 -8.61
CA GLN A 86 3.35 -3.31 -9.15
C GLN A 86 2.34 -3.60 -8.04
N HIS A 87 2.75 -4.34 -7.01
CA HIS A 87 1.87 -4.64 -5.88
C HIS A 87 1.44 -3.37 -5.15
N LEU A 88 2.37 -2.44 -4.91
CA LEU A 88 2.08 -1.13 -4.32
C LEU A 88 1.07 -0.35 -5.16
N CYS A 89 1.27 -0.30 -6.48
CA CYS A 89 0.34 0.37 -7.39
C CYS A 89 -1.06 -0.25 -7.32
N ASN A 90 -1.13 -1.58 -7.25
CA ASN A 90 -2.40 -2.31 -7.14
C ASN A 90 -3.11 -2.03 -5.81
N ILE A 91 -2.38 -2.00 -4.69
CA ILE A 91 -2.93 -1.67 -3.37
C ILE A 91 -3.44 -0.22 -3.34
N ILE A 92 -2.67 0.74 -3.89
CA ILE A 92 -3.09 2.15 -3.95
C ILE A 92 -4.32 2.30 -4.85
N ARG A 93 -4.35 1.64 -6.01
CA ARG A 93 -5.51 1.64 -6.89
C ARG A 93 -6.74 1.06 -6.20
N HIS A 94 -6.57 -0.01 -5.43
CA HIS A 94 -7.63 -0.60 -4.61
C HIS A 94 -8.13 0.37 -3.55
N ALA A 95 -7.24 1.05 -2.84
CA ALA A 95 -7.60 2.05 -1.85
C ALA A 95 -8.37 3.25 -2.42
N VAL A 96 -7.98 3.72 -3.61
CA VAL A 96 -8.69 4.76 -4.35
C VAL A 96 -10.09 4.29 -4.73
N HIS A 97 -10.22 3.05 -5.18
CA HIS A 97 -11.52 2.45 -5.50
C HIS A 97 -12.43 2.32 -4.26
N GLN A 98 -11.86 2.06 -3.09
CA GLN A 98 -12.57 2.05 -1.81
C GLN A 98 -12.89 3.47 -1.28
N GLY A 99 -12.45 4.53 -1.97
CA GLY A 99 -12.63 5.92 -1.51
C GLY A 99 -11.78 6.29 -0.29
N LEU A 100 -10.74 5.50 0.03
CA LEU A 100 -9.86 5.73 1.18
C LEU A 100 -8.78 6.79 0.90
N ILE A 101 -8.41 6.96 -0.38
CA ILE A 101 -7.44 7.94 -0.86
C ILE A 101 -8.09 8.80 -1.93
N GLU A 102 -7.99 10.11 -1.78
CA GLU A 102 -8.28 11.05 -2.86
C GLU A 102 -6.97 11.32 -3.63
N ILE A 103 -6.80 10.71 -4.80
CA ILE A 103 -5.75 11.17 -5.74
C ILE A 103 -6.29 12.44 -6.38
N THR A 104 -5.98 13.59 -5.79
CA THR A 104 -6.11 14.87 -6.48
C THR A 104 -5.11 14.84 -7.65
N ARG A 105 -5.58 14.48 -8.86
CA ARG A 105 -4.78 14.68 -10.07
C ARG A 105 -4.49 16.18 -10.18
N TYR A 106 -3.22 16.55 -10.18
CA TYR A 106 -2.76 17.80 -10.76
C TYR A 106 -2.56 17.61 -12.26
#